data_AF-A0A4S2B2Q5-F1
#
_entry.id   AF-A0A4S2B2Q5-F1
#
_cell.length_a   1.000
_cell.length_b   1.000
_cell.length_c   1.000
_cell.angle_alpha   90.00
_cell.angle_beta   90.00
_cell.angle_gamma   90.00
#
_symmetry.space_group_name_H-M   'P 1'
#
loop_
_entity.id
_entity.type
_entity.pdbx_description
1 polymer ?
#
loop_
_entity_poly.entity_id
_entity_poly.type
_entity_poly.pdbx_seq_one_letter_code
_entity_poly.pdbx_strand_id
1 'polypeptide(L)' 'MGYGLCNAFAAVSTAGGEIVTFNDKTVSSTQSVTGWIIMSKNVTVTNGAKLTFNAGESVTINTPFTVNAGSQIEISAN' A
#
# COMPACT_ATOMS: atom_id res chain seq x y z
N MET A 1 4.82 -17.53 25.38
CA MET A 1 3.89 -16.38 25.25
C MET A 1 3.92 -15.95 23.80
N GLY A 2 2.84 -16.27 23.06
CA GLY A 2 2.76 -16.05 21.63
C GLY A 2 2.37 -14.62 21.32
N TYR A 3 3.23 -13.91 20.60
CA TYR A 3 2.86 -12.65 19.96
C TYR A 3 2.12 -12.99 18.67
N GLY A 4 0.89 -13.47 18.84
CA GLY A 4 -0.03 -13.71 17.74
C GLY A 4 -0.24 -12.41 16.97
N LEU A 5 -0.01 -12.48 15.66
CA LEU A 5 -0.42 -11.50 14.66
C LEU A 5 0.02 -10.06 14.99
N CYS A 6 1.28 -9.77 14.71
CA CYS A 6 1.76 -8.41 14.53
C CYS A 6 1.04 -7.74 13.33
N ASN A 7 -0.19 -7.31 13.53
CA ASN A 7 -0.81 -6.22 12.79
C ASN A 7 -0.54 -4.92 13.56
N ALA A 8 0.72 -4.65 13.88
CA ALA A 8 1.15 -3.38 14.50
C ALA A 8 0.66 -2.16 13.70
N PHE A 9 0.38 -2.35 12.42
CA PHE A 9 -0.21 -1.40 11.48
C PHE A 9 -1.66 -0.97 11.81
N ALA A 10 -2.47 -1.84 12.42
CA ALA A 10 -3.84 -1.51 12.85
C ALA A 10 -3.87 -0.69 14.16
N ALA A 11 -2.87 -0.89 15.02
CA ALA A 11 -2.71 -0.10 16.25
C ALA A 11 -2.24 1.34 15.96
N VAL A 12 -1.48 1.50 14.87
CA VAL A 12 -0.87 2.76 14.44
C VAL A 12 -1.77 3.61 13.52
N SER A 13 -2.81 3.04 12.92
CA SER A 13 -3.81 3.83 12.17
C SER A 13 -4.76 4.62 13.07
N THR A 14 -4.76 4.33 14.38
CA THR A 14 -5.64 4.97 15.39
C THR A 14 -5.05 6.29 15.95
N ALA A 15 -3.78 6.61 15.66
CA ALA A 15 -3.10 7.78 16.25
C ALA A 15 -3.15 9.08 15.42
N GLY A 16 -3.73 9.08 14.22
CA GLY A 16 -4.15 10.32 13.55
C GLY A 16 -3.06 11.17 12.87
N GLY A 17 -2.04 10.54 12.27
CA GLY A 17 -1.05 11.28 11.47
C GLY A 17 -0.02 10.42 10.72
N GLU A 18 -0.21 9.10 10.66
CA GLU A 18 0.86 8.22 10.21
C GLU A 18 0.86 8.05 8.69
N ILE A 19 1.98 8.48 8.09
CA ILE A 19 2.28 8.29 6.68
C ILE A 19 2.70 6.83 6.49
N VAL A 20 1.90 6.09 5.72
CA VAL A 20 2.20 4.72 5.33
C VAL A 20 3.12 4.74 4.11
N THR A 21 4.37 4.28 4.28
CA THR A 21 5.32 4.18 3.18
C THR A 21 5.30 2.80 2.52
N PHE A 22 5.02 2.76 1.22
CA PHE A 22 5.01 1.55 0.38
C PHE A 22 6.07 1.67 -0.72
N ASN A 23 7.32 1.42 -0.35
CA ASN A 23 8.49 1.68 -1.20
C ASN A 23 9.26 0.39 -1.52
N ASP A 24 9.92 0.37 -2.69
CA ASP A 24 10.85 -0.69 -3.11
C ASP A 24 10.21 -2.08 -3.10
N LYS A 25 8.99 -2.19 -3.65
CA LYS A 25 8.18 -3.41 -3.63
C LYS A 25 7.86 -3.91 -5.03
N THR A 26 7.93 -5.22 -5.19
CA THR A 26 7.32 -5.91 -6.35
C THR A 26 6.05 -6.62 -5.88
N VAL A 27 4.91 -6.20 -6.42
CA VAL A 27 3.59 -6.76 -6.13
C VAL A 27 3.25 -7.76 -7.24
N SER A 28 3.44 -9.04 -6.95
CA SER A 28 3.17 -10.15 -7.86
C SER A 28 1.88 -10.93 -7.53
N SER A 29 1.22 -10.55 -6.43
CA SER A 29 -0.07 -11.07 -5.97
C SER A 29 -0.93 -9.93 -5.44
N THR A 30 -2.26 -10.08 -5.48
CA THR A 30 -3.20 -9.05 -5.01
C THR A 30 -2.89 -8.63 -3.58
N GLN A 31 -2.76 -7.32 -3.35
CA GLN A 31 -2.38 -6.73 -2.07
C GLN A 31 -3.12 -5.42 -1.83
N SER A 32 -3.52 -5.20 -0.58
CA SER A 32 -4.15 -3.96 -0.13
C SER A 32 -3.30 -3.28 0.93
N VAL A 33 -3.14 -1.96 0.81
CA VAL A 33 -2.41 -1.10 1.73
C VAL A 33 -3.37 -0.03 2.22
N THR A 34 -3.57 0.08 3.53
CA THR A 34 -4.54 1.00 4.12
C THR A 34 -3.84 2.04 5.00
N GLY A 35 -4.02 3.33 4.74
CA GLY A 35 -3.38 4.39 5.54
C GLY A 35 -4.20 5.67 5.54
N TRP A 36 -3.82 6.65 6.36
CA TRP A 36 -4.42 7.98 6.25
C TRP A 36 -3.76 8.75 5.09
N ILE A 37 -2.43 8.84 5.12
CA ILE A 37 -1.61 9.30 3.99
C ILE A 37 -0.76 8.11 3.53
N ILE A 38 -0.71 7.82 2.24
CA ILE A 38 0.13 6.76 1.67
C ILE A 38 1.18 7.40 0.76
N MET A 39 2.45 7.04 0.93
CA MET A 39 3.53 7.41 0.02
C MET A 39 4.12 6.15 -0.60
N SER A 40 4.20 6.09 -1.93
CA SER A 40 4.75 4.96 -2.65
C SER A 40 5.86 5.39 -3.61
N LYS A 41 6.96 4.62 -3.64
CA LYS A 41 8.13 4.89 -4.49
C LYS A 41 8.80 3.60 -4.94
N ASN A 42 9.26 3.53 -6.18
CA ASN A 42 9.97 2.36 -6.71
C ASN A 42 9.18 1.06 -6.57
N VAL A 43 7.93 1.07 -7.05
CA VAL A 43 7.04 -0.08 -6.96
C VAL A 43 6.74 -0.65 -8.34
N THR A 44 6.75 -1.98 -8.44
CA THR A 44 6.39 -2.70 -9.65
C THR A 44 5.23 -3.64 -9.38
N VAL A 45 4.08 -3.39 -10.02
CA VAL A 45 2.95 -4.32 -10.00
C VAL A 45 3.05 -5.22 -11.24
N THR A 46 3.01 -6.53 -11.05
CA THR A 46 3.24 -7.52 -12.12
C THR A 46 2.37 -8.76 -11.96
N ASN A 47 2.49 -9.69 -12.90
CA ASN A 47 1.85 -11.01 -12.85
C ASN A 47 0.31 -10.96 -12.73
N GLY A 48 -0.33 -9.94 -13.34
CA GLY A 48 -1.79 -9.77 -13.23
C GLY A 48 -2.28 -9.39 -11.83
N ALA A 49 -1.39 -9.03 -10.92
CA ALA A 49 -1.74 -8.64 -9.57
C ALA A 49 -2.52 -7.32 -9.51
N LYS A 50 -3.34 -7.18 -8.47
CA LYS A 50 -4.05 -5.95 -8.14
C LYS A 50 -3.49 -5.32 -6.86
N LEU A 51 -3.00 -4.09 -6.95
CA LEU A 51 -2.57 -3.30 -5.79
C LEU A 51 -3.65 -2.27 -5.45
N THR A 52 -4.20 -2.34 -4.24
CA THR A 52 -5.20 -1.37 -3.76
C THR A 52 -4.59 -0.49 -2.66
N PHE A 53 -4.62 0.83 -2.87
CA PHE A 53 -4.30 1.83 -1.87
C PHE A 53 -5.59 2.41 -1.28
N ASN A 54 -5.89 2.09 -0.03
CA ASN A 54 -7.00 2.66 0.73
C ASN A 54 -6.48 3.82 1.57
N ALA A 55 -6.61 5.05 1.08
CA ALA A 55 -6.15 6.25 1.78
C ALA A 55 -7.31 7.06 2.35
N GLY A 56 -7.21 7.50 3.61
CA GLY A 56 -8.20 8.41 4.20
C GLY A 56 -8.09 9.86 3.71
N GLU A 57 -6.88 10.31 3.35
CA GLU A 57 -6.59 11.67 2.91
C GLU A 57 -5.92 11.72 1.53
N SER A 58 -4.76 11.09 1.36
CA SER A 58 -4.02 11.17 0.10
C SER A 58 -3.11 9.97 -0.18
N VAL A 59 -2.87 9.72 -1.48
CA VAL A 59 -1.84 8.80 -1.97
C VAL A 59 -0.86 9.59 -2.84
N THR A 60 0.42 9.56 -2.50
CA THR A 60 1.51 10.12 -3.32
C THR A 60 2.29 8.99 -3.97
N ILE A 61 2.38 8.98 -5.30
CA ILE A 61 3.16 8.00 -6.07
C ILE A 61 4.38 8.71 -6.68
N ASN A 62 5.57 8.30 -6.25
CA ASN A 62 6.84 8.78 -6.73
C ASN A 62 7.48 7.79 -7.71
N THR A 63 8.15 8.33 -8.73
CA THR A 63 8.85 7.53 -9.73
C THR A 63 10.10 6.84 -9.16
N PRO A 64 10.49 5.67 -9.71
CA PRO A 64 9.77 4.92 -10.74
C PRO A 64 8.57 4.18 -10.14
N PHE A 65 7.46 4.10 -10.88
CA PHE A 65 6.30 3.30 -10.51
C PHE A 65 5.77 2.62 -11.77
N THR A 66 5.81 1.29 -11.79
CA THR A 66 5.54 0.50 -12.99
C THR A 66 4.38 -0.45 -12.73
N VAL A 67 3.37 -0.42 -13.60
CA VAL A 67 2.29 -1.42 -13.62
C VAL A 67 2.42 -2.18 -14.94
N ASN A 68 2.74 -3.46 -14.87
CA ASN A 68 2.86 -4.29 -16.06
C ASN A 68 1.49 -4.57 -16.67
N ALA A 69 1.46 -4.83 -17.98
CA ALA A 69 0.23 -5.17 -18.67
C ALA A 69 -0.49 -6.37 -18.00
N GLY A 70 -1.80 -6.26 -17.80
CA GLY A 70 -2.62 -7.24 -17.10
C GLY A 70 -2.71 -7.03 -15.58
N SER A 71 -1.78 -6.27 -14.98
CA SER A 71 -1.88 -5.85 -13.59
C SER A 71 -2.78 -4.62 -13.40
N GLN A 72 -3.20 -4.40 -12.17
CA GLN A 72 -4.15 -3.35 -11.82
C GLN A 72 -3.66 -2.56 -10.61
N ILE A 73 -3.95 -1.27 -10.61
CA ILE A 73 -3.83 -0.39 -9.45
C ILE A 73 -5.19 0.25 -9.17
N GLU A 74 -5.59 0.28 -7.92
CA GLU A 74 -6.79 0.96 -7.45
C GLU A 74 -6.44 1.88 -6.28
N ILE A 75 -7.03 3.08 -6.28
CA ILE A 75 -6.93 4.04 -5.19
C ILE A 75 -8.35 4.34 -4.74
N SER A 76 -8.64 4.08 -3.47
CA SER A 76 -9.95 4.25 -2.87
C SER A 76 -9.84 5.00 -1.56
N ALA A 77 -10.88 5.78 -1.25
CA ALA A 77 -11.07 6.34 0.08
C ALA A 77 -11.59 5.25 1.02
N ASN A 78 -11.07 5.22 2.25
CA ASN A 78 -11.58 4.35 3.31
C ASN A 78 -12.86 4.93 3.92
#